data_AF-A0A3D8RHI5-F1
#
_entry.id   AF-A0A3D8RHI5-F1
#
_cell.length_a   1.000
_cell.length_b   1.000
_cell.length_c   1.000
_cell.angle_alpha   90.00
_cell.angle_beta   90.00
_cell.angle_gamma   90.00
#
_symmetry.space_group_name_H-M   'P 1'
#
loop_
_entity.id
_entity.type
_entity.pdbx_description
1 polymer ?
#
loop_
_entity_poly.entity_id
_entity_poly.type
_entity_poly.pdbx_seq_one_letter_code
_entity_poly.pdbx_strand_id
1 'polypeptide(L)'
;MQFPTTLLALSALAISVSATPRQYNTFSIAAGTGGTAQAEAEAAFPGSLSGLSAAALSDVNTEAHCAVLAEASFISAQSAAGASTAAGKALAVGMIKNKVLKIYSTLQAVESQIALQGSSASLTAHQTDLQTKLAANIAIDKKNAGAASTAVSFTCP
;
A
#
# COMPACT_ATOMS: atom_id res chain seq x y z
N MET A 1 -7.22 -7.84 -55.53
CA MET A 1 -7.79 -8.93 -54.71
C MET A 1 -7.35 -8.71 -53.28
N GLN A 2 -8.29 -8.90 -52.36
CA GLN A 2 -8.35 -8.40 -50.99
C GLN A 2 -7.45 -9.21 -50.04
N PHE A 3 -6.75 -8.55 -49.13
CA PHE A 3 -6.01 -9.15 -48.01
C PHE A 3 -6.96 -9.87 -47.03
N PRO A 4 -6.42 -10.71 -46.13
CA PRO A 4 -6.58 -10.29 -44.74
C PRO A 4 -5.29 -10.41 -43.91
N THR A 5 -4.93 -9.28 -43.32
CA THR A 5 -4.02 -9.12 -42.18
C THR A 5 -4.71 -9.65 -40.93
N THR A 6 -4.15 -10.69 -40.31
CA THR A 6 -4.66 -11.24 -39.06
C THR A 6 -4.25 -10.33 -37.89
N LEU A 7 -5.21 -9.58 -37.37
CA LEU A 7 -5.05 -8.79 -36.15
C LEU A 7 -5.22 -9.73 -34.94
N LEU A 8 -4.15 -10.01 -34.21
CA LEU A 8 -4.25 -10.64 -32.89
C LEU A 8 -4.73 -9.58 -31.90
N ALA A 9 -6.01 -9.62 -31.53
CA ALA A 9 -6.53 -8.82 -30.43
C ALA A 9 -6.11 -9.46 -29.10
N LEU A 10 -5.12 -8.86 -28.43
CA LEU A 10 -4.80 -9.18 -27.05
C LEU A 10 -5.91 -8.59 -26.18
N SER A 11 -6.83 -9.43 -25.73
CA SER A 11 -7.90 -9.02 -24.83
C SER A 11 -7.31 -8.71 -23.47
N ALA A 12 -7.03 -7.43 -23.18
CA ALA A 12 -6.79 -6.98 -21.82
C ALA A 12 -8.11 -7.15 -21.06
N LEU A 13 -8.14 -8.08 -20.10
CA LEU A 13 -9.23 -8.18 -19.15
C LEU A 13 -9.15 -6.95 -18.24
N ALA A 14 -9.77 -5.85 -18.69
CA ALA A 14 -10.07 -4.74 -17.80
C ALA A 14 -11.11 -5.25 -16.80
N ILE A 15 -10.64 -5.73 -15.65
CA ILE A 15 -11.50 -5.95 -14.49
C ILE A 15 -12.03 -4.57 -14.10
N SER A 16 -13.23 -4.23 -14.57
CA SER A 16 -13.99 -3.07 -14.11
C SER A 16 -14.49 -3.36 -12.70
N VAL A 17 -13.59 -3.27 -11.72
CA VAL A 17 -14.01 -3.03 -10.33
C VAL A 17 -14.32 -1.53 -10.25
N SER A 18 -15.58 -1.20 -10.46
CA SER A 18 -16.16 -0.02 -9.83
C SER A 18 -16.66 -0.48 -8.46
N ALA A 19 -15.74 -0.70 -7.51
CA ALA A 19 -16.08 -0.90 -6.12
C ALA A 19 -15.51 0.27 -5.36
N THR A 20 -16.39 0.98 -4.66
CA THR A 20 -16.04 1.99 -3.66
C THR A 20 -14.77 1.62 -2.89
N PRO A 21 -13.91 2.59 -2.51
CA PRO A 21 -12.69 2.35 -1.75
C PRO A 21 -12.94 1.39 -0.58
N ARG A 22 -12.06 0.39 -0.43
CA ARG A 22 -12.18 -0.59 0.65
C ARG A 22 -12.03 0.09 2.00
N GLN A 23 -12.69 -0.46 3.02
CA GLN A 23 -12.45 -0.05 4.40
C GLN A 23 -11.04 -0.46 4.83
N TYR A 24 -10.37 0.37 5.64
CA TYR A 24 -9.00 0.14 6.11
C TYR A 24 -8.78 -1.28 6.67
N ASN A 25 -9.70 -1.73 7.51
CA ASN A 25 -9.60 -3.05 8.16
C ASN A 25 -9.65 -4.22 7.15
N THR A 26 -10.11 -4.00 5.92
CA THR A 26 -10.18 -5.02 4.85
C THR A 26 -8.84 -5.22 4.15
N PHE A 27 -8.00 -4.19 4.06
CA PHE A 27 -6.72 -4.25 3.35
C PHE A 27 -5.49 -4.06 4.26
N SER A 28 -5.71 -3.80 5.55
CA SER A 28 -4.63 -3.70 6.53
C SER A 28 -3.83 -4.99 6.63
N ILE A 29 -2.51 -4.84 6.75
CA ILE A 29 -1.55 -5.93 6.90
C ILE A 29 -0.90 -5.92 8.30
N ALA A 30 -1.44 -5.15 9.23
CA ALA A 30 -0.75 -4.86 10.49
C ALA A 30 -0.76 -6.02 11.52
N ALA A 31 -1.59 -7.04 11.33
CA ALA A 31 -1.65 -8.20 12.22
C ALA A 31 -0.60 -9.27 11.83
N GLY A 32 -0.45 -10.29 12.69
CA GLY A 32 0.39 -11.46 12.42
C GLY A 32 1.80 -11.31 12.99
N THR A 33 2.81 -11.47 12.14
CA THR A 33 4.22 -11.29 12.52
C THR A 33 4.92 -10.27 11.60
N GLY A 34 6.00 -9.67 12.09
CA GLY A 34 6.89 -8.86 11.26
C GLY A 34 7.72 -9.72 10.29
N GLY A 35 8.30 -9.07 9.29
CA GLY A 35 9.25 -9.65 8.32
C GLY A 35 8.67 -9.94 6.94
N THR A 36 7.36 -9.84 6.77
CA THR A 36 6.62 -10.20 5.55
C THR A 36 5.84 -9.04 4.95
N ALA A 37 6.00 -7.80 5.47
CA ALA A 37 5.15 -6.66 5.11
C ALA A 37 5.18 -6.31 3.62
N GLN A 38 6.31 -6.49 2.94
CA GLN A 38 6.39 -6.23 1.50
C GLN A 38 5.46 -7.17 0.72
N ALA A 39 5.57 -8.48 0.94
CA ALA A 39 4.76 -9.47 0.24
C ALA A 39 3.27 -9.32 0.58
N GLU A 40 2.95 -8.96 1.82
CA GLU A 40 1.58 -8.68 2.23
C GLU A 40 1.02 -7.39 1.58
N ALA A 41 1.84 -6.34 1.42
CA ALA A 41 1.43 -5.13 0.71
C ALA A 41 1.19 -5.40 -0.78
N GLU A 42 2.06 -6.18 -1.42
CA GLU A 42 1.89 -6.63 -2.82
C GLU A 42 0.62 -7.48 -2.98
N ALA A 43 0.28 -8.32 -2.00
CA ALA A 43 -0.96 -9.10 -2.00
C ALA A 43 -2.21 -8.24 -1.76
N ALA A 44 -2.12 -7.22 -0.89
CA ALA A 44 -3.22 -6.31 -0.58
C ALA A 44 -3.52 -5.31 -1.70
N PHE A 45 -2.51 -4.97 -2.51
CA PHE A 45 -2.57 -4.06 -3.65
C PHE A 45 -1.95 -4.71 -4.90
N PRO A 46 -2.60 -5.75 -5.46
CA PRO A 46 -2.03 -6.55 -6.54
C PRO A 46 -1.92 -5.74 -7.85
N GLY A 47 -0.94 -6.12 -8.68
CA GLY A 47 -0.67 -5.52 -9.98
C GLY A 47 0.70 -4.86 -10.06
N SER A 48 1.05 -4.33 -11.22
CA SER A 48 2.26 -3.52 -11.37
C SER A 48 2.08 -2.16 -10.71
N LEU A 49 3.16 -1.59 -10.18
CA LEU A 49 3.14 -0.26 -9.57
C LEU A 49 2.60 0.83 -10.52
N SER A 50 2.74 0.68 -11.84
CA SER A 50 2.24 1.63 -12.85
C SER A 50 0.96 1.22 -13.58
N GLY A 51 0.28 0.15 -13.13
CA GLY A 51 -0.75 -0.53 -13.93
C GLY A 51 -2.20 -0.15 -13.64
N LEU A 52 -2.47 0.83 -12.77
CA LEU A 52 -3.85 1.14 -12.40
C LEU A 52 -4.60 1.85 -13.53
N SER A 53 -5.88 1.48 -13.69
CA SER A 53 -6.83 2.28 -14.47
C SER A 53 -7.13 3.60 -13.74
N ALA A 54 -7.69 4.59 -14.43
CA ALA A 54 -8.07 5.86 -13.80
C ALA A 54 -9.08 5.68 -12.64
N ALA A 55 -10.01 4.73 -12.76
CA ALA A 55 -10.94 4.39 -11.68
C ALA A 55 -10.21 3.78 -10.48
N ALA A 56 -9.38 2.75 -10.72
CA ALA A 56 -8.60 2.09 -9.68
C ALA A 56 -7.59 3.05 -9.00
N LEU A 57 -7.04 4.01 -9.75
CA LEU A 57 -6.17 5.05 -9.21
C LEU A 57 -6.89 5.92 -8.17
N SER A 58 -8.16 6.26 -8.41
CA SER A 58 -8.95 7.01 -7.43
C SER A 58 -9.15 6.20 -6.14
N ASP A 59 -9.53 4.93 -6.28
CA ASP A 59 -9.79 4.06 -5.13
C ASP A 59 -8.52 3.81 -4.30
N VAL A 60 -7.41 3.49 -4.96
CA VAL A 60 -6.11 3.28 -4.30
C VAL A 60 -5.62 4.55 -3.61
N ASN A 61 -5.86 5.75 -4.17
CA ASN A 61 -5.54 7.00 -3.48
C ASN A 61 -6.33 7.17 -2.17
N THR A 62 -7.63 6.88 -2.19
CA THR A 62 -8.46 6.91 -0.97
C THR A 62 -7.99 5.89 0.06
N GLU A 63 -7.71 4.66 -0.36
CA GLU A 63 -7.21 3.60 0.52
C GLU A 63 -5.81 3.90 1.09
N ALA A 64 -4.91 4.47 0.27
CA ALA A 64 -3.61 4.92 0.74
C ALA A 64 -3.74 6.05 1.78
N HIS A 65 -4.65 7.00 1.54
CA HIS A 65 -4.93 8.08 2.49
C HIS A 65 -5.49 7.53 3.81
N CYS A 66 -6.40 6.55 3.74
CA CYS A 66 -6.86 5.80 4.89
C CYS A 66 -5.71 5.20 5.73
N ALA A 67 -4.73 4.57 5.08
CA ALA A 67 -3.56 4.01 5.76
C ALA A 67 -2.66 5.09 6.40
N VAL A 68 -2.61 6.30 5.83
CA VAL A 68 -1.95 7.46 6.46
C VAL A 68 -2.63 7.81 7.78
N LEU A 69 -3.96 7.96 7.76
CA LEU A 69 -4.73 8.38 8.92
C LEU A 69 -4.71 7.33 10.04
N ALA A 70 -4.73 6.04 9.69
CA ALA A 70 -4.65 4.94 10.63
C ALA A 70 -3.38 4.95 11.50
N GLU A 71 -2.29 5.60 11.07
CA GLU A 71 -1.06 5.72 11.87
C GLU A 71 -1.31 6.39 13.22
N ALA A 72 -2.23 7.36 13.30
CA ALA A 72 -2.59 8.01 14.55
C ALA A 72 -3.16 7.00 15.57
N SER A 73 -3.97 6.04 15.11
CA SER A 73 -4.52 4.99 15.96
C SER A 73 -3.44 4.05 16.51
N PHE A 74 -2.40 3.73 15.72
CA PHE A 74 -1.24 2.97 16.23
C PHE A 74 -0.50 3.73 17.32
N ILE A 75 -0.24 5.03 17.11
CA ILE A 75 0.46 5.88 18.07
C ILE A 75 -0.32 5.96 19.39
N SER A 76 -1.63 6.24 19.32
CA SER A 76 -2.50 6.28 20.49
C SER A 76 -2.56 4.94 21.23
N ALA A 77 -2.71 3.83 20.50
CA ALA A 77 -2.76 2.49 21.08
C ALA A 77 -1.43 2.12 21.76
N GLN A 78 -0.29 2.42 21.12
CA GLN A 78 1.03 2.13 21.68
C GLN A 78 1.30 2.96 22.94
N SER A 79 0.91 4.24 22.93
CA SER A 79 1.01 5.11 24.10
C SER A 79 0.21 4.55 25.28
N ALA A 80 -1.04 4.13 25.03
CA ALA A 80 -1.90 3.54 26.05
C ALA A 80 -1.36 2.19 26.58
N ALA A 81 -0.78 1.37 25.71
CA ALA A 81 -0.20 0.08 26.09
C ALA A 81 1.19 0.18 26.76
N GLY A 82 1.85 1.34 26.64
CA GLY A 82 3.24 1.56 27.04
C GLY A 82 4.25 0.96 26.07
N ALA A 83 5.10 1.79 25.45
CA ALA A 83 5.99 1.38 24.36
C ALA A 83 6.97 0.23 24.71
N SER A 84 7.37 0.11 25.97
CA SER A 84 8.30 -0.93 26.43
C SER A 84 7.64 -2.28 26.73
N THR A 85 6.31 -2.32 26.82
CA THR A 85 5.57 -3.56 27.09
C THR A 85 5.54 -4.47 25.86
N ALA A 86 5.23 -5.75 26.05
CA ALA A 86 5.06 -6.67 24.93
C ALA A 86 3.97 -6.19 23.95
N ALA A 87 2.85 -5.66 24.48
CA ALA A 87 1.77 -5.11 23.67
C ALA A 87 2.22 -3.85 22.90
N GLY A 88 2.93 -2.92 23.55
CA GLY A 88 3.46 -1.73 22.90
C GLY A 88 4.49 -2.04 21.80
N LYS A 89 5.32 -3.06 22.00
CA LYS A 89 6.25 -3.57 20.97
C LYS A 89 5.50 -4.19 19.79
N ALA A 90 4.47 -5.00 20.04
CA ALA A 90 3.67 -5.61 18.97
C ALA A 90 2.89 -4.58 18.15
N LEU A 91 2.39 -3.51 18.78
CA LEU A 91 1.81 -2.36 18.09
C LEU A 91 2.85 -1.59 17.26
N ALA A 92 4.10 -1.52 17.71
CA ALA A 92 5.19 -0.91 16.94
C ALA A 92 5.45 -1.69 15.65
N VAL A 93 5.47 -3.03 15.71
CA VAL A 93 5.64 -3.88 14.53
C VAL A 93 4.46 -3.70 13.58
N GLY A 94 3.22 -3.70 14.09
CA GLY A 94 2.02 -3.43 13.28
C GLY A 94 2.05 -2.07 12.59
N MET A 95 2.56 -1.04 13.28
CA MET A 95 2.76 0.29 12.70
C MET A 95 3.79 0.28 11.56
N ILE A 96 4.89 -0.47 11.70
CA ILE A 96 5.88 -0.62 10.61
C ILE A 96 5.24 -1.31 9.39
N LYS A 97 4.45 -2.37 9.60
CA LYS A 97 3.71 -3.01 8.50
C LYS A 97 2.73 -2.03 7.84
N ASN A 98 2.00 -1.21 8.62
CA ASN A 98 1.15 -0.15 8.09
C ASN A 98 1.93 0.90 7.27
N LYS A 99 3.15 1.26 7.70
CA LYS A 99 4.02 2.18 6.94
C LYS A 99 4.42 1.58 5.59
N VAL A 100 4.78 0.29 5.55
CA VAL A 100 5.08 -0.41 4.29
C VAL A 100 3.87 -0.40 3.37
N LEU A 101 2.69 -0.79 3.86
CA LEU A 101 1.42 -0.77 3.13
C LEU A 101 1.13 0.61 2.52
N LYS A 102 1.12 1.64 3.36
CA LYS A 102 0.85 3.03 2.99
C LYS A 102 1.78 3.50 1.87
N ILE A 103 3.09 3.32 2.05
CA ILE A 103 4.08 3.80 1.09
C ILE A 103 3.97 3.01 -0.21
N TYR A 104 3.76 1.69 -0.14
CA TYR A 104 3.56 0.84 -1.31
C TYR A 104 2.33 1.28 -2.13
N SER A 105 1.17 1.44 -1.49
CA SER A 105 -0.06 1.86 -2.17
C SER A 105 0.05 3.28 -2.74
N THR A 106 0.73 4.20 -2.02
CA THR A 106 1.01 5.55 -2.55
C THR A 106 1.97 5.50 -3.72
N LEU A 107 3.02 4.66 -3.68
CA LEU A 107 3.94 4.50 -4.80
C LEU A 107 3.23 3.94 -6.03
N GLN A 108 2.34 2.94 -5.85
CA GLN A 108 1.51 2.42 -6.94
C GLN A 108 0.59 3.50 -7.53
N ALA A 109 -0.03 4.34 -6.70
CA ALA A 109 -0.82 5.47 -7.19
C ALA A 109 0.04 6.48 -7.98
N VAL A 110 1.21 6.85 -7.47
CA VAL A 110 2.12 7.81 -8.12
C VAL A 110 2.66 7.29 -9.44
N GLU A 111 3.12 6.04 -9.50
CA GLU A 111 3.65 5.46 -10.74
C GLU A 111 2.56 5.27 -11.79
N SER A 112 1.34 4.92 -11.37
CA SER A 112 0.18 4.86 -12.27
C SER A 112 -0.25 6.25 -12.75
N GLN A 113 -0.18 7.26 -11.89
CA GLN A 113 -0.42 8.65 -12.28
C GLN A 113 0.59 9.11 -13.34
N ILE A 114 1.88 8.84 -13.13
CA ILE A 114 2.94 9.15 -14.10
C ILE A 114 2.67 8.44 -15.44
N ALA A 115 2.24 7.18 -15.42
CA ALA A 115 1.93 6.43 -16.63
C ALA A 115 0.71 6.99 -17.39
N LEU A 116 -0.32 7.45 -16.68
CA LEU A 116 -1.56 7.97 -17.30
C LEU A 116 -1.45 9.43 -17.74
N GLN A 117 -0.73 10.26 -16.98
CA GLN A 117 -0.76 11.72 -17.10
C GLN A 117 0.59 12.33 -17.49
N GLY A 118 1.64 11.51 -17.57
CA GLY A 118 3.02 11.96 -17.76
C GLY A 118 3.68 12.37 -16.44
N SER A 119 5.00 12.52 -16.49
CA SER A 119 5.80 12.90 -15.34
C SER A 119 5.99 14.41 -15.22
N SER A 120 6.15 14.89 -13.98
CA SER A 120 6.69 16.20 -13.65
C SER A 120 7.90 16.05 -12.74
N ALA A 121 8.69 17.13 -12.61
CA ALA A 121 9.83 17.12 -11.68
C ALA A 121 9.39 16.83 -10.23
N SER A 122 8.23 17.37 -9.82
CA SER A 122 7.66 17.13 -8.50
C SER A 122 7.19 15.68 -8.32
N LEU A 123 6.52 15.09 -9.33
CA LEU A 123 6.10 13.68 -9.26
C LEU A 123 7.28 12.72 -9.24
N THR A 124 8.33 12.99 -10.04
CA THR A 124 9.56 12.18 -10.04
C THR A 124 10.29 12.25 -8.69
N ALA A 125 10.38 13.44 -8.10
CA ALA A 125 10.98 13.61 -6.78
C ALA A 125 10.19 12.87 -5.70
N HIS A 126 8.85 12.95 -5.75
CA HIS A 126 7.97 12.25 -4.82
C HIS A 126 8.08 10.72 -4.97
N GLN A 127 8.12 10.20 -6.20
CA GLN A 127 8.34 8.78 -6.47
C GLN A 127 9.67 8.29 -5.85
N THR A 128 10.76 9.05 -6.03
CA THR A 128 12.09 8.70 -5.50
C THR A 128 12.11 8.68 -3.97
N ASP A 129 11.44 9.65 -3.33
CA ASP A 129 11.30 9.69 -1.87
C ASP A 129 10.49 8.50 -1.35
N LEU A 130 9.38 8.14 -2.01
CA LEU A 130 8.57 6.97 -1.66
C LEU A 130 9.36 5.67 -1.79
N GLN A 131 10.11 5.47 -2.88
CA GLN A 131 10.95 4.29 -3.08
C GLN A 131 12.01 4.16 -1.97
N THR A 132 12.64 5.28 -1.59
CA THR A 132 13.62 5.31 -0.49
C THR A 132 12.98 4.95 0.85
N LYS A 133 11.83 5.55 1.17
CA LYS A 133 11.10 5.27 2.41
C LYS A 133 10.56 3.84 2.45
N LEU A 134 10.11 3.31 1.31
CA LEU A 134 9.63 1.93 1.20
C LEU A 134 10.76 0.96 1.53
N ALA A 135 11.91 1.11 0.89
CA ALA A 135 13.10 0.27 1.15
C ALA A 135 13.52 0.32 2.63
N ALA A 136 13.54 1.52 3.23
CA ALA A 136 13.87 1.68 4.65
C ALA A 136 12.88 0.96 5.58
N ASN A 137 11.57 1.10 5.35
CA ASN A 137 10.56 0.45 6.20
C ASN A 137 10.52 -1.07 5.99
N ILE A 138 10.75 -1.56 4.77
CA ILE A 138 10.93 -3.00 4.49
C ILE A 138 12.14 -3.53 5.26
N ALA A 139 13.26 -2.80 5.29
CA ALA A 139 14.44 -3.22 6.06
C ALA A 139 14.16 -3.25 7.58
N ILE A 140 13.36 -2.32 8.10
CA ILE A 140 12.92 -2.33 9.50
C ILE A 140 11.99 -3.51 9.77
N ASP A 141 11.02 -3.78 8.89
CA ASP A 141 10.12 -4.92 9.01
C ASP A 141 10.89 -6.25 9.03
N LYS A 142 11.87 -6.43 8.12
CA LYS A 142 12.76 -7.60 8.09
C LYS A 142 13.53 -7.80 9.39
N LYS A 143 13.93 -6.73 10.07
CA LYS A 143 14.57 -6.82 11.40
C LYS A 143 13.61 -7.29 12.50
N ASN A 144 12.30 -7.12 12.29
CA ASN A 144 11.25 -7.60 13.17
C ASN A 144 10.71 -8.99 12.76
N ALA A 145 11.43 -9.74 11.93
CA ALA A 145 11.01 -11.06 11.50
C ALA A 145 10.64 -11.97 12.68
N GLY A 146 9.41 -12.51 12.65
CA GLY A 146 8.87 -13.38 13.70
C GLY A 146 8.41 -12.69 14.98
N ALA A 147 8.63 -11.38 15.13
CA ALA A 147 8.05 -10.61 16.24
C ALA A 147 6.54 -10.48 16.06
N ALA A 148 5.78 -10.55 17.16
CA ALA A 148 4.34 -10.36 17.15
C ALA A 148 3.98 -8.98 16.58
N SER A 149 2.94 -8.93 15.76
CA SER A 149 2.43 -7.72 15.11
C SER A 149 0.94 -7.57 15.41
N THR A 150 0.56 -6.44 15.99
CA THR A 150 -0.82 -6.16 16.39
C THR A 150 -1.43 -5.08 15.49
N ALA A 151 -2.57 -5.39 14.88
CA ALA A 151 -3.35 -4.40 14.13
C ALA A 151 -4.14 -3.47 15.06
N VAL A 152 -4.50 -2.30 14.54
CA VAL A 152 -5.54 -1.44 15.11
C VAL A 152 -6.76 -1.45 14.20
N SER A 153 -7.94 -1.38 14.79
CA SER A 153 -9.16 -1.11 14.02
C SER A 153 -9.26 0.38 13.76
N PHE A 154 -9.47 0.75 12.50
CA PHE A 154 -9.64 2.13 12.09
C PHE A 154 -10.74 2.23 11.03
N THR A 155 -11.56 3.27 11.14
CA THR A 155 -12.56 3.64 10.15
C THR A 155 -12.17 4.99 9.60
N CYS A 156 -12.02 5.07 8.28
CA CYS A 156 -11.68 6.34 7.66
C CYS A 156 -12.84 7.33 7.78
N PRO A 157 -12.54 8.61 8.04
CA PRO A 157 -13.55 9.66 8.08
C PRO A 157 -14.17 9.93 6.71
#